data_AF-A0AB36ZVL3-F1
#
_entry.id   AF-A0AB36ZVL3-F1
#
_cell.length_a   1.000
_cell.length_b   1.000
_cell.length_c   1.000
_cell.angle_alpha   90.00
_cell.angle_beta   90.00
_cell.angle_gamma   90.00
#
_symmetry.space_group_name_H-M   'P 1'
#
loop_
_entity.id
_entity.type
_entity.pdbx_description
1 polymer ?
#
loop_
_entity_poly.entity_id
_entity_poly.type
_entity_poly.pdbx_seq_one_letter_code
_entity_poly.pdbx_strand_id
1 'polypeptide(L)' 'MTFIPLSIQLQQAVKSSNAKEVEELILNSDIKTDLIKEHISINGKEALINLLPKFKSKGLVSNIKSLLEI' A
#
# COMPACT_ATOMS: atom_id res chain seq x y z
N MET A 1 10.88 19.17 -12.11
CA MET A 1 10.69 17.85 -11.48
C MET A 1 9.24 17.44 -11.69
N THR A 2 8.97 16.31 -12.31
CA THR A 2 7.60 15.80 -12.49
C THR A 2 7.13 15.26 -11.15
N PHE A 3 6.18 15.93 -10.51
CA PHE A 3 5.58 15.43 -9.28
C PHE A 3 4.62 14.29 -9.65
N ILE A 4 4.97 13.06 -9.25
CA ILE A 4 4.08 11.90 -9.40
C ILE A 4 3.27 11.78 -8.11
N PRO A 5 1.93 11.80 -8.16
CA PRO A 5 1.11 11.59 -6.98
C PRO A 5 1.46 10.27 -6.27
N LEU A 6 1.47 10.29 -4.94
CA LEU A 6 1.75 9.10 -4.11
C LEU A 6 0.84 7.92 -4.46
N SER A 7 -0.42 8.17 -4.84
CA SER A 7 -1.35 7.10 -5.24
C SER A 7 -0.94 6.42 -6.54
N ILE A 8 -0.38 7.16 -7.49
CA ILE A 8 0.18 6.60 -8.72
C ILE A 8 1.47 5.83 -8.43
N GLN A 9 2.34 6.34 -7.56
CA GLN A 9 3.55 5.62 -7.15
C GLN A 9 3.19 4.30 -6.47
N LEU A 10 2.21 4.32 -5.55
CA LEU A 10 1.71 3.12 -4.88
C LEU A 10 1.14 2.11 -5.89
N GLN A 11 0.35 2.57 -6.86
CA GLN A 11 -0.17 1.69 -7.91
C GLN A 11 0.93 1.04 -8.74
N GLN A 12 1.96 1.79 -9.13
CA GLN A 12 3.08 1.26 -9.90
C GLN A 12 3.88 0.24 -9.08
N ALA A 13 4.12 0.51 -7.81
CA ALA A 13 4.83 -0.39 -6.90
C ALA A 13 4.03 -1.70 -6.67
N VAL A 14 2.71 -1.60 -6.49
CA VAL A 14 1.83 -2.79 -6.36
C VAL A 14 1.80 -3.60 -7.65
N LYS A 15 1.63 -2.95 -8.82
CA LYS A 15 1.66 -3.62 -10.13
C LYS A 15 2.99 -4.32 -10.39
N SER A 16 4.09 -3.72 -9.96
CA SER A 16 5.44 -4.29 -10.07
C SER A 16 5.72 -5.36 -9.01
N SER A 17 4.74 -5.71 -8.17
CA SER A 17 4.88 -6.64 -7.04
C SER A 17 6.03 -6.30 -6.08
N ASN A 18 6.39 -5.01 -6.02
CA ASN A 18 7.52 -4.53 -5.22
C ASN A 18 7.07 -4.23 -3.78
N ALA A 19 6.99 -5.28 -2.97
CA ALA A 19 6.50 -5.19 -1.60
C ALA A 19 7.28 -4.19 -0.73
N LYS A 20 8.59 -4.05 -0.94
CA LYS A 20 9.44 -3.13 -0.18
C LYS A 20 9.07 -1.67 -0.47
N GLU A 21 8.92 -1.33 -1.74
CA GLU A 21 8.55 0.01 -2.17
C GLU A 21 7.12 0.37 -1.73
N VAL A 22 6.18 -0.57 -1.85
CA VAL A 22 4.81 -0.39 -1.34
C VAL A 22 4.83 -0.12 0.16
N GLU A 23 5.60 -0.89 0.92
CA GLU A 23 5.75 -0.70 2.37
C GLU A 23 6.36 0.67 2.71
N GLU A 24 7.43 1.08 2.02
CA GLU A 24 8.06 2.40 2.22
C GLU A 24 7.11 3.55 1.88
N LEU A 25 6.36 3.47 0.77
CA LEU A 25 5.41 4.50 0.36
C LEU A 25 4.28 4.67 1.38
N ILE A 26 3.78 3.56 1.94
CA ILE A 26 2.71 3.61 2.95
C ILE A 26 3.27 4.10 4.29
N LEU A 27 4.48 3.68 4.70
CA LEU A 27 5.09 4.12 5.96
C LEU A 27 5.44 5.61 5.97
N ASN A 28 5.94 6.11 4.85
CA ASN A 28 6.36 7.50 4.71
C ASN A 28 5.19 8.46 4.40
N SER A 29 3.96 7.96 4.33
CA SER A 29 2.79 8.79 4.07
C SER A 29 2.01 9.12 5.34
N ASP A 30 1.76 10.41 5.54
CA ASP A 30 0.83 10.90 6.57
C ASP A 30 -0.61 10.43 6.28
N ILE A 31 -0.98 10.32 5.00
CA ILE A 31 -2.30 9.90 4.50
C ILE A 31 -2.36 8.41 4.14
N LYS A 32 -1.53 7.58 4.76
CA LYS A 32 -1.45 6.13 4.49
C LYS A 32 -2.79 5.42 4.43
N THR A 33 -3.72 5.77 5.31
CA THR A 33 -5.05 5.17 5.37
C THR A 33 -5.87 5.51 4.13
N ASP A 34 -5.86 6.77 3.69
CA ASP A 34 -6.56 7.21 2.49
C ASP A 34 -5.90 6.62 1.23
N LEU A 35 -4.58 6.53 1.19
CA LEU A 35 -3.83 5.86 0.11
C LEU A 35 -4.22 4.38 -0.04
N ILE A 36 -4.30 3.66 1.08
CA ILE A 36 -4.72 2.26 1.09
C ILE A 36 -6.17 2.15 0.61
N LYS A 37 -7.08 3.00 1.12
CA LYS A 37 -8.50 3.02 0.71
C LYS A 37 -8.66 3.34 -0.77
N GLU A 38 -7.96 4.33 -1.28
CA GLU A 38 -7.96 4.71 -2.69
C GLU A 38 -7.47 3.55 -3.56
N HIS A 39 -6.35 2.92 -3.16
CA HIS A 39 -5.84 1.74 -3.87
C HIS A 39 -6.86 0.60 -3.91
N ILE A 40 -7.48 0.28 -2.78
CA ILE A 40 -8.51 -0.76 -2.67
C ILE A 40 -9.73 -0.41 -3.52
N SER A 41 -10.16 0.84 -3.52
CA SER A 41 -11.30 1.30 -4.30
C SER A 41 -11.07 1.22 -5.81
N ILE A 42 -9.83 1.41 -6.27
CA ILE A 42 -9.50 1.43 -7.70
C ILE A 42 -9.10 0.04 -8.22
N ASN A 43 -8.28 -0.70 -7.47
CA ASN A 43 -7.62 -1.93 -7.93
C ASN A 43 -8.02 -3.18 -7.12
N GLY A 44 -8.87 -3.02 -6.10
CA GLY A 44 -9.21 -4.08 -5.17
C GLY A 44 -8.14 -4.30 -4.08
N LYS A 45 -8.51 -5.11 -3.07
CA LYS A 45 -7.64 -5.43 -1.94
C LYS A 45 -6.67 -6.59 -2.19
N GLU A 46 -6.93 -7.42 -3.20
CA GLU A 46 -6.20 -8.68 -3.42
C GLU A 46 -4.71 -8.46 -3.68
N ALA A 47 -4.35 -7.50 -4.54
CA ALA A 47 -2.96 -7.22 -4.85
C ALA A 47 -2.19 -6.77 -3.60
N LEU A 48 -2.80 -5.94 -2.76
CA LEU A 48 -2.21 -5.49 -1.50
C LEU A 48 -2.10 -6.65 -0.50
N ILE A 49 -3.13 -7.49 -0.37
CA ILE A 49 -3.14 -8.68 0.50
C ILE A 49 -2.03 -9.66 0.11
N ASN A 50 -1.80 -9.87 -1.18
CA ASN A 50 -0.73 -10.74 -1.69
C ASN A 50 0.67 -10.20 -1.35
N LEU A 51 0.80 -8.90 -1.11
CA LEU A 51 2.06 -8.24 -0.73
C LEU A 51 2.24 -8.16 0.80
N LEU A 52 1.16 -8.15 1.59
CA LEU A 52 1.23 -8.15 3.07
C LEU A 52 2.19 -9.19 3.68
N PRO A 53 2.23 -10.47 3.26
CA PRO A 53 3.16 -11.43 3.84
C PRO A 53 4.64 -11.10 3.56
N LYS A 54 4.92 -10.27 2.54
CA LYS A 54 6.27 -9.85 2.16
C LYS A 54 6.72 -8.58 2.89
N PHE A 55 5.84 -7.89 3.61
CA PHE A 55 6.18 -6.69 4.36
C PHE A 55 7.01 -7.04 5.60
N LYS A 56 8.02 -6.22 5.90
CA LYS A 56 8.89 -6.41 7.06
C LYS A 56 8.24 -5.88 8.34
N SER A 57 7.49 -4.79 8.25
CA SER A 57 6.81 -4.11 9.34
C SER A 57 5.53 -4.84 9.73
N LYS A 58 5.60 -5.60 10.82
CA LYS A 58 4.43 -6.29 11.39
C LYS A 58 3.36 -5.31 11.87
N GLY A 59 3.75 -4.12 12.34
CA GLY A 59 2.82 -3.06 12.72
C GLY A 59 2.02 -2.54 11.53
N LEU A 60 2.67 -2.35 10.38
CA LEU A 60 1.99 -1.95 9.15
C LEU A 60 1.02 -3.03 8.67
N VAL A 61 1.45 -4.29 8.66
CA VAL A 61 0.59 -5.42 8.29
C VAL A 61 -0.65 -5.48 9.17
N SER A 62 -0.50 -5.32 10.50
CA SER A 62 -1.63 -5.30 11.43
C SER A 62 -2.58 -4.13 11.15
N ASN A 63 -2.04 -2.95 10.83
CA ASN A 63 -2.86 -1.78 10.51
C ASN A 63 -3.66 -2.01 9.22
N ILE A 64 -3.02 -2.52 8.16
CA ILE A 64 -3.71 -2.81 6.89
C ILE A 64 -4.76 -3.91 7.06
N LYS A 65 -4.45 -4.98 7.82
CA LYS A 65 -5.41 -6.03 8.15
C LYS A 65 -6.63 -5.48 8.89
N SER A 66 -6.40 -4.63 9.90
CA SER A 66 -7.47 -3.95 10.63
C SER A 66 -8.30 -3.03 9.72
N LEU A 67 -7.67 -2.33 8.77
CA LEU A 67 -8.37 -1.49 7.79
C LEU A 67 -9.18 -2.29 6.77
N LEU A 68 -8.75 -3.52 6.48
CA LEU A 68 -9.39 -4.44 5.55
C LEU A 68 -10.43 -5.35 6.21
N GLU A 69 -10.54 -5.29 7.53
CA GLU A 69 -11.37 -6.17 8.36
C GLU A 69 -11.06 -7.67 8.13
N ILE A 70 -9.77 -8.02 8.04
CA ILE A 70 -9.26 -9.40 7.84
C ILE A 70 -8.17 -9.82 8.84
#